data_AF-A0A8I1JL87-F1
#
_entry.id   AF-A0A8I1JL87-F1
#
_cell.length_a   1.000
_cell.length_b   1.000
_cell.length_c   1.000
_cell.angle_alpha   90.00
_cell.angle_beta   90.00
_cell.angle_gamma   90.00
#
_symmetry.space_group_name_H-M   'P 1'
#
loop_
_entity.id
_entity.type
_entity.pdbx_description
1 polymer ?
#
loop_
_entity_poly.entity_id
_entity_poly.type
_entity_poly.pdbx_seq_one_letter_code
_entity_poly.pdbx_strand_id
1 'polypeptide(L)'
;MPRPTKGKAVKAVATIQLASLKARYAVEYNTTESRDCSAGNCAGVCRCSRITSARVKDASGIGPQHMKLVRLATKTTPLKEYKPTRLESYCLQRLMVHHGCYAPENYEISTGGGYYGEEVSDISFSSLHELQMSVRELFMQQSDHEKVMYILNLEYGFIADIVKQTNAVELVETNLGTIQASAGAMMLKRQHSYLYHLEHDSILGITLDRLLIDGNHRLSYMIGEEGPEHQGWFINLFKTLEGEVSDSALLLGAPC
;
A
#
# COMPACT_ATOMS: atom_id res chain seq x y z
N MET A 1 -39.94 34.87 -17.38
CA MET A 1 -38.96 34.45 -16.36
C MET A 1 -38.47 33.05 -16.70
N PRO A 2 -37.17 32.83 -16.92
CA PRO A 2 -36.65 31.49 -17.21
C PRO A 2 -36.80 30.60 -15.98
N ARG A 3 -37.32 29.38 -16.17
CA ARG A 3 -37.43 28.37 -15.09
C ARG A 3 -36.03 27.91 -14.70
N PRO A 4 -35.71 27.81 -13.39
CA PRO A 4 -34.45 27.24 -12.94
C PRO A 4 -34.36 25.80 -13.45
N THR A 5 -33.34 25.51 -14.24
CA THR A 5 -33.01 24.16 -14.68
C THR A 5 -32.62 23.35 -13.45
N LYS A 6 -33.33 22.24 -13.22
CA LYS A 6 -33.01 21.30 -12.13
C LYS A 6 -31.58 20.80 -12.36
N GLY A 7 -30.64 21.21 -11.50
CA GLY A 7 -29.29 20.68 -11.52
C GLY A 7 -29.33 19.15 -11.44
N LYS A 8 -28.64 18.48 -12.36
CA LYS A 8 -28.48 17.02 -12.29
C LYS A 8 -27.87 16.67 -10.93
N ALA A 9 -28.56 15.82 -10.17
CA ALA A 9 -28.03 15.31 -8.92
C ALA A 9 -26.68 14.62 -9.21
N VAL A 10 -25.62 15.13 -8.60
CA VAL A 10 -24.31 14.48 -8.62
C VAL A 10 -24.49 13.13 -7.96
N LYS A 11 -24.29 12.04 -8.72
CA LYS A 11 -24.34 10.69 -8.14
C LYS A 11 -23.26 10.63 -7.05
N ALA A 12 -23.68 10.28 -5.83
CA ALA A 12 -22.74 10.06 -4.74
C ALA A 12 -21.74 8.97 -5.16
N VAL A 13 -20.47 9.34 -5.26
CA VAL A 13 -19.39 8.39 -5.53
C VAL A 13 -19.23 7.52 -4.29
N ALA A 14 -19.34 6.20 -4.46
CA ALA A 14 -19.17 5.27 -3.35
C ALA A 14 -17.75 5.40 -2.79
N THR A 15 -17.62 5.81 -1.52
CA THR A 15 -16.32 6.04 -0.87
C THR A 15 -15.73 4.72 -0.37
N ILE A 16 -14.48 4.45 -0.73
CA ILE A 16 -13.70 3.33 -0.20
C ILE A 16 -12.89 3.84 1.00
N GLN A 17 -12.80 3.04 2.07
CA GLN A 17 -12.08 3.37 3.29
C GLN A 17 -11.30 2.18 3.83
N LEU A 18 -10.19 2.46 4.52
CA LEU A 18 -9.45 1.47 5.30
C LEU A 18 -10.15 1.25 6.65
N ALA A 19 -10.78 0.09 6.81
CA ALA A 19 -11.47 -0.28 8.03
C ALA A 19 -10.51 -0.77 9.14
N SER A 20 -9.46 -1.51 8.77
CA SER A 20 -8.44 -1.98 9.71
C SER A 20 -7.18 -2.41 8.98
N LEU A 21 -6.03 -2.28 9.63
CA LEU A 21 -4.77 -2.90 9.22
C LEU A 21 -4.47 -4.05 10.18
N LYS A 22 -4.56 -5.30 9.71
CA LYS A 22 -4.37 -6.49 10.55
C LYS A 22 -3.24 -7.34 10.00
N ALA A 23 -2.11 -7.33 10.68
CA ALA A 23 -0.94 -8.11 10.30
C ALA A 23 -0.43 -8.97 11.44
N ARG A 24 0.53 -9.85 11.12
CA ARG A 24 1.28 -10.62 12.10
C ARG A 24 2.58 -9.88 12.41
N TYR A 25 2.93 -9.82 13.68
CA TYR A 25 4.10 -9.11 14.17
C TYR A 25 5.01 -10.06 14.95
N ALA A 26 6.32 -9.85 14.86
CA ALA A 26 7.24 -10.41 15.83
C ALA A 26 7.39 -9.41 16.99
N VAL A 27 7.09 -9.85 18.22
CA VAL A 27 7.15 -9.00 19.42
C VAL A 27 8.31 -9.45 20.31
N GLU A 28 9.06 -8.48 20.83
CA GLU A 28 10.11 -8.68 21.82
C GLU A 28 9.74 -7.92 23.10
N TYR A 29 9.88 -8.56 24.25
CA TYR A 29 9.57 -7.96 25.55
C TYR A 29 10.41 -8.56 26.67
N ASN A 30 10.61 -7.78 27.73
CA ASN A 30 11.16 -8.26 28.99
C ASN A 30 10.03 -8.50 29.99
N THR A 31 10.26 -9.35 30.98
CA THR A 31 9.35 -9.54 32.11
C THR A 31 10.06 -9.20 33.41
N THR A 32 9.33 -8.56 34.32
CA THR A 32 9.76 -8.44 35.72
C THR A 32 8.93 -9.39 36.56
N GLU A 33 9.59 -10.30 37.25
CA GLU A 33 8.94 -11.21 38.19
C GLU A 33 9.00 -10.62 39.60
N SER A 34 7.86 -10.57 40.29
CA SER A 34 7.85 -10.44 41.74
C SER A 34 8.23 -11.79 42.34
N ARG A 35 9.32 -11.84 43.13
CA ARG A 35 9.93 -13.07 43.67
C ARG A 35 9.09 -13.85 44.68
N ASP A 36 7.87 -13.42 44.98
CA ASP A 36 7.00 -14.07 45.95
C ASP A 36 5.78 -14.75 45.28
N CYS A 37 6.04 -15.57 44.25
CA CYS A 37 5.00 -16.41 43.62
C CYS A 37 4.36 -17.37 44.64
N SER A 38 5.08 -17.68 45.73
CA SER A 38 4.64 -18.49 46.89
C SER A 38 3.53 -17.80 47.70
N ALA A 39 3.66 -16.50 47.97
CA ALA A 39 2.62 -15.73 48.66
C ALA A 39 1.41 -15.40 47.77
N GLY A 40 1.58 -15.42 46.44
CA GLY A 40 0.55 -15.07 45.47
C GLY A 40 -0.44 -16.18 45.09
N ASN A 41 -0.38 -17.36 45.72
CA ASN A 41 -1.22 -18.52 45.36
C ASN A 41 -1.07 -18.93 43.87
N CYS A 42 0.13 -18.76 43.31
CA CYS A 42 0.42 -19.11 41.93
C CYS A 42 0.54 -20.64 41.80
N ALA A 43 -0.54 -21.30 41.40
CA ALA A 43 -0.61 -22.76 41.22
C ALA A 43 0.26 -23.25 40.03
N GLY A 44 1.58 -23.26 40.20
CA GLY A 44 2.55 -23.84 39.25
C GLY A 44 3.04 -22.90 38.13
N VAL A 45 2.39 -21.75 37.89
CA VAL A 45 2.85 -20.71 36.94
C VAL A 45 2.74 -19.34 37.61
N CYS A 46 3.81 -18.54 37.56
CA CYS A 46 3.85 -17.23 38.22
C CYS A 46 3.03 -16.19 37.43
N ARG A 47 1.88 -15.78 37.98
CA ARG A 47 0.92 -14.84 37.34
C ARG A 47 1.15 -13.38 37.72
N CYS A 48 2.13 -13.09 38.57
CA CYS A 48 2.45 -11.73 39.01
C CYS A 48 3.53 -11.07 38.13
N SER A 49 3.97 -11.74 37.06
CA SER A 49 4.89 -11.18 36.08
C SER A 49 4.24 -9.99 35.36
N ARG A 50 5.04 -8.95 35.15
CA ARG A 50 4.66 -7.77 34.38
C ARG A 50 5.52 -7.67 33.13
N ILE A 51 4.90 -7.32 32.02
CA ILE A 51 5.60 -7.05 30.77
C ILE A 51 6.23 -5.67 30.87
N THR A 52 7.50 -5.57 30.49
CA THR A 52 8.24 -4.30 30.45
C THR A 52 9.02 -4.20 29.15
N SER A 53 9.18 -2.98 28.63
CA SER A 53 9.97 -2.71 27.42
C SER A 53 9.51 -3.52 26.18
N ALA A 54 8.21 -3.75 26.03
CA ALA A 54 7.67 -4.41 24.85
C ALA A 54 7.86 -3.54 23.61
N ARG A 55 8.36 -4.14 22.51
CA ARG A 55 8.49 -3.50 21.20
C ARG A 55 8.21 -4.48 20.07
N VAL A 56 7.74 -3.97 18.94
CA VAL A 56 7.72 -4.74 17.70
C VAL A 56 9.17 -4.88 17.22
N LYS A 57 9.58 -6.10 16.91
CA LYS A 57 10.91 -6.43 16.38
C LYS A 57 10.91 -6.44 14.86
N ASP A 58 9.83 -6.94 14.27
CA ASP A 58 9.70 -7.09 12.83
C ASP A 58 8.26 -6.80 12.39
N ALA A 59 8.16 -5.84 11.47
CA ALA A 59 6.94 -5.40 10.79
C ALA A 59 7.04 -5.58 9.27
N SER A 60 8.03 -6.34 8.79
CA SER A 60 8.17 -6.63 7.36
C SER A 60 6.96 -7.40 6.85
N GLY A 61 6.41 -8.38 7.56
CA GLY A 61 5.27 -9.17 7.07
C GLY A 61 3.97 -8.40 6.73
N ILE A 62 3.91 -7.07 6.91
CA ILE A 62 2.75 -6.22 6.66
C ILE A 62 2.68 -5.86 5.17
N GLY A 63 1.49 -5.74 4.60
CA GLY A 63 1.34 -5.40 3.18
C GLY A 63 -0.10 -5.06 2.81
N PRO A 64 -0.38 -4.65 1.55
CA PRO A 64 -1.72 -4.29 1.12
C PRO A 64 -2.77 -5.38 1.37
N GLN A 65 -2.38 -6.66 1.31
CA GLN A 65 -3.24 -7.82 1.62
C GLN A 65 -3.70 -7.87 3.09
N HIS A 66 -3.03 -7.14 3.99
CA HIS A 66 -3.38 -7.01 5.40
C HIS A 66 -4.33 -5.82 5.66
N MET A 67 -4.61 -5.01 4.65
CA MET A 67 -5.58 -3.92 4.71
C MET A 67 -6.98 -4.45 4.45
N LYS A 68 -7.88 -4.24 5.40
CA LYS A 68 -9.32 -4.44 5.19
C LYS A 68 -9.93 -3.17 4.60
N LEU A 69 -10.13 -3.15 3.29
CA LEU A 69 -10.82 -2.06 2.61
C LEU A 69 -12.31 -2.35 2.54
N VAL A 70 -13.13 -1.33 2.78
CA VAL A 70 -14.58 -1.42 2.70
C VAL A 70 -15.13 -0.31 1.81
N ARG A 71 -16.12 -0.67 0.99
CA ARG A 71 -16.97 0.30 0.32
C ARG A 71 -18.09 0.68 1.26
N LEU A 72 -18.16 1.96 1.64
CA LEU A 72 -19.19 2.46 2.53
C LEU A 72 -20.58 2.19 1.99
N ALA A 73 -21.49 1.83 2.90
CA ALA A 73 -22.88 1.60 2.57
C ALA A 73 -23.49 2.90 2.02
N THR A 74 -24.27 2.77 0.95
CA THR A 74 -25.19 3.83 0.52
C THR A 74 -26.59 3.45 0.97
N LYS A 75 -27.58 4.36 0.81
CA LYS A 75 -28.99 4.04 1.10
C LYS A 75 -29.47 2.75 0.40
N THR A 76 -28.82 2.36 -0.69
CA THR A 76 -29.21 1.23 -1.54
C THR A 76 -28.21 0.08 -1.55
N THR A 77 -27.09 0.17 -0.81
CA THR A 77 -26.02 -0.84 -0.92
C THR A 77 -25.40 -1.09 0.45
N PRO A 78 -25.35 -2.35 0.94
CA PRO A 78 -24.72 -2.68 2.20
C PRO A 78 -23.20 -2.45 2.16
N LEU A 79 -22.59 -2.37 3.34
CA LEU A 79 -21.14 -2.36 3.49
C LEU A 79 -20.56 -3.63 2.85
N LYS A 80 -19.63 -3.48 1.92
CA LYS A 80 -18.99 -4.61 1.24
C LYS A 80 -17.47 -4.46 1.30
N GLU A 81 -16.79 -5.57 1.51
CA GLU A 81 -15.33 -5.62 1.36
C GLU A 81 -14.94 -5.25 -0.08
N TYR A 82 -13.94 -4.39 -0.20
CA TYR A 82 -13.41 -3.92 -1.47
C TYR A 82 -12.07 -4.63 -1.74
N LYS A 83 -11.94 -5.24 -2.91
CA LYS A 83 -10.69 -5.85 -3.36
C LYS A 83 -9.99 -4.87 -4.31
N PRO A 84 -8.79 -4.37 -3.98
CA PRO A 84 -8.07 -3.45 -4.84
C PRO A 84 -7.60 -4.13 -6.12
N THR A 85 -7.53 -3.36 -7.22
CA THR A 85 -6.85 -3.79 -8.46
C THR A 85 -5.34 -3.87 -8.24
N ARG A 86 -4.58 -4.45 -9.19
CA ARG A 86 -3.10 -4.49 -9.08
C ARG A 86 -2.48 -3.09 -8.98
N LEU A 87 -2.97 -2.13 -9.77
CA LEU A 87 -2.52 -0.74 -9.72
C LEU A 87 -2.86 -0.09 -8.37
N GLU A 88 -4.06 -0.34 -7.84
CA GLU A 88 -4.46 0.16 -6.52
C GLU A 88 -3.63 -0.47 -5.40
N SER A 89 -3.34 -1.77 -5.46
CA SER A 89 -2.44 -2.45 -4.52
C SER A 89 -1.03 -1.85 -4.55
N TYR A 90 -0.51 -1.50 -5.74
CA TYR A 90 0.74 -0.77 -5.86
C TYR A 90 0.68 0.61 -5.18
N CYS A 91 -0.38 1.38 -5.43
CA CYS A 91 -0.56 2.69 -4.80
C CYS A 91 -0.66 2.56 -3.26
N LEU A 92 -1.39 1.56 -2.76
CA LEU A 92 -1.52 1.28 -1.34
C LEU A 92 -0.18 0.90 -0.71
N GLN A 93 0.61 0.07 -1.39
CA GLN A 93 1.96 -0.28 -0.93
C GLN A 93 2.84 0.97 -0.79
N ARG A 94 2.77 1.90 -1.75
CA ARG A 94 3.50 3.17 -1.69
C ARG A 94 3.02 4.05 -0.53
N LEU A 95 1.71 4.14 -0.28
CA LEU A 95 1.19 4.81 0.92
C LEU A 95 1.71 4.17 2.22
N MET A 96 1.76 2.85 2.29
CA MET A 96 2.27 2.14 3.47
C MET A 96 3.75 2.46 3.73
N VAL A 97 4.57 2.54 2.67
CA VAL A 97 5.96 2.98 2.77
C VAL A 97 6.03 4.43 3.24
N HIS A 98 5.26 5.33 2.63
CA HIS A 98 5.23 6.75 2.99
C HIS A 98 4.87 6.99 4.46
N HIS A 99 3.89 6.24 4.98
CA HIS A 99 3.48 6.33 6.39
C HIS A 99 4.36 5.54 7.35
N GLY A 100 5.34 4.78 6.85
CA GLY A 100 6.26 4.02 7.69
C GLY A 100 5.64 2.76 8.33
N CYS A 101 4.68 2.11 7.66
CA CYS A 101 4.08 0.85 8.15
C CYS A 101 5.09 -0.30 8.31
N TYR A 102 6.27 -0.19 7.71
CA TYR A 102 7.30 -1.23 7.79
C TYR A 102 8.31 -0.98 8.91
N ALA A 103 8.25 0.19 9.55
CA ALA A 103 9.16 0.58 10.62
C ALA A 103 8.61 0.07 11.97
N PRO A 104 9.28 -0.89 12.64
CA PRO A 104 8.79 -1.47 13.89
C PRO A 104 8.56 -0.44 15.01
N GLU A 105 9.32 0.66 15.01
CA GLU A 105 9.21 1.77 15.95
C GLU A 105 7.89 2.56 15.85
N ASN A 106 7.13 2.41 14.75
CA ASN A 106 5.84 3.06 14.56
C ASN A 106 4.66 2.23 15.12
N TYR A 107 4.95 1.20 15.90
CA TYR A 107 3.95 0.33 16.50
C TYR A 107 4.00 0.39 18.01
N GLU A 108 2.82 0.55 18.60
CA GLU A 108 2.59 0.56 20.04
C GLU A 108 1.98 -0.76 20.48
N ILE A 109 2.51 -1.32 21.55
CA ILE A 109 2.04 -2.58 22.14
C ILE A 109 1.25 -2.24 23.40
N SER A 110 -0.01 -2.63 23.42
CA SER A 110 -0.84 -2.60 24.61
C SER A 110 -0.73 -3.94 25.33
N THR A 111 -0.48 -3.90 26.62
CA THR A 111 -0.47 -5.07 27.51
C THR A 111 -1.67 -5.02 28.45
N GLY A 112 -2.10 -6.17 28.94
CA GLY A 112 -3.27 -6.29 29.80
C GLY A 112 -3.25 -7.58 30.61
N GLY A 113 -4.04 -7.65 31.67
CA GLY A 113 -4.14 -8.86 32.49
C GLY A 113 -4.79 -10.01 31.71
N GLY A 114 -4.10 -11.15 31.66
CA GLY A 114 -4.52 -12.39 31.02
C GLY A 114 -4.46 -13.59 31.96
N TYR A 115 -4.58 -14.80 31.41
CA TYR A 115 -4.65 -16.04 32.18
C TYR A 115 -3.31 -16.38 32.85
N TYR A 116 -2.20 -16.02 32.21
CA TYR A 116 -0.84 -16.31 32.68
C TYR A 116 -0.11 -15.11 33.31
N GLY A 117 -0.82 -14.02 33.61
CA GLY A 117 -0.22 -12.76 34.07
C GLY A 117 -0.49 -11.65 33.09
N GLU A 118 0.40 -10.67 32.96
CA GLU A 118 0.28 -9.64 31.93
C GLU A 118 0.62 -10.21 30.54
N GLU A 119 -0.25 -9.98 29.55
CA GLU A 119 -0.17 -10.50 28.19
C GLU A 119 -0.26 -9.33 27.18
N VAL A 120 0.30 -9.53 25.98
CA VAL A 120 0.10 -8.59 24.86
C VAL A 120 -1.36 -8.66 24.44
N SER A 121 -2.06 -7.54 24.60
CA SER A 121 -3.50 -7.41 24.30
C SER A 121 -3.76 -6.86 22.91
N ASP A 122 -2.99 -5.87 22.47
CA ASP A 122 -3.14 -5.26 21.15
C ASP A 122 -1.82 -4.68 20.61
N ILE A 123 -1.75 -4.52 19.30
CA ILE A 123 -0.65 -3.84 18.60
C ILE A 123 -1.27 -2.84 17.63
N SER A 124 -1.06 -1.56 17.89
CA SER A 124 -1.61 -0.46 17.10
C SER A 124 -0.51 0.28 16.34
N PHE A 125 -0.80 0.64 15.09
CA PHE A 125 0.07 1.50 14.29
C PHE A 125 -0.17 2.97 14.63
N SER A 126 0.86 3.70 15.03
CA SER A 126 0.72 5.07 15.54
C SER A 126 0.15 6.03 14.48
N SER A 127 0.48 5.85 13.20
CA SER A 127 -0.01 6.72 12.10
C SER A 127 -1.23 6.13 11.35
N LEU A 128 -2.04 5.30 12.02
CA LEU A 128 -3.18 4.65 11.38
C LEU A 128 -4.20 5.65 10.83
N HIS A 129 -4.44 6.75 11.52
CA HIS A 129 -5.41 7.75 11.09
C HIS A 129 -4.97 8.47 9.81
N GLU A 130 -3.71 8.89 9.74
CA GLU A 130 -3.09 9.56 8.61
C GLU A 130 -3.07 8.64 7.38
N LEU A 131 -2.78 7.35 7.59
CA LEU A 131 -2.88 6.33 6.55
C LEU A 131 -4.33 6.19 6.06
N GLN A 132 -5.32 6.12 6.95
CA GLN A 132 -6.74 6.05 6.58
C GLN A 132 -7.17 7.25 5.73
N MET A 133 -6.72 8.46 6.09
CA MET A 133 -7.00 9.68 5.33
C MET A 133 -6.35 9.63 3.94
N SER A 134 -5.10 9.20 3.85
CA SER A 134 -4.40 9.07 2.57
C SER A 134 -5.01 8.02 1.65
N VAL A 135 -5.47 6.89 2.22
CA VAL A 135 -6.21 5.86 1.47
C VAL A 135 -7.52 6.43 0.93
N ARG A 136 -8.25 7.21 1.75
CA ARG A 136 -9.48 7.86 1.31
C ARG A 136 -9.22 8.82 0.16
N GLU A 137 -8.18 9.65 0.25
CA GLU A 137 -7.80 10.61 -0.79
C GLU A 137 -7.39 9.92 -2.10
N LEU A 138 -6.65 8.80 -2.02
CA LEU A 138 -6.33 7.95 -3.17
C LEU A 138 -7.61 7.46 -3.87
N PHE A 139 -8.58 6.95 -3.12
CA PHE A 139 -9.83 6.46 -3.68
C PHE A 139 -10.86 7.54 -4.04
N MET A 140 -10.56 8.82 -3.76
CA MET A 140 -11.33 9.96 -4.28
C MET A 140 -10.90 10.38 -5.70
N GLN A 141 -9.73 9.93 -6.16
CA GLN A 141 -9.28 10.14 -7.53
C GLN A 141 -10.19 9.37 -8.51
N GLN A 142 -10.52 10.00 -9.64
CA GLN A 142 -11.54 9.50 -10.59
C GLN A 142 -10.97 8.46 -11.56
N SER A 143 -9.67 8.54 -11.84
CA SER A 143 -8.99 7.66 -12.79
C SER A 143 -7.73 7.03 -12.19
N ASP A 144 -7.28 5.94 -12.78
CA ASP A 144 -6.02 5.30 -12.38
C ASP A 144 -4.80 6.21 -12.65
N HIS A 145 -4.89 7.07 -13.67
CA HIS A 145 -3.88 8.11 -13.91
C HIS A 145 -3.80 9.09 -12.75
N GLU A 146 -4.94 9.62 -12.29
CA GLU A 146 -4.99 10.53 -11.14
C GLU A 146 -4.47 9.86 -9.86
N LYS A 147 -4.75 8.57 -9.64
CA LYS A 147 -4.18 7.79 -8.52
C LYS A 147 -2.66 7.71 -8.57
N VAL A 148 -2.10 7.41 -9.74
CA VAL A 148 -0.64 7.35 -9.94
C VAL A 148 -0.01 8.72 -9.73
N MET A 149 -0.60 9.78 -10.29
CA MET A 149 -0.12 11.15 -10.09
C MET A 149 -0.21 11.59 -8.63
N TYR A 150 -1.27 11.23 -7.93
CA TYR A 150 -1.42 11.49 -6.50
C TYR A 150 -0.27 10.87 -5.70
N ILE A 151 0.05 9.59 -5.92
CA ILE A 151 1.17 8.91 -5.23
C ILE A 151 2.52 9.53 -5.58
N LEU A 152 2.80 9.78 -6.86
CA LEU A 152 4.04 10.42 -7.27
C LEU A 152 4.21 11.80 -6.62
N ASN A 153 3.15 12.60 -6.58
CA ASN A 153 3.20 13.92 -5.97
C ASN A 153 3.41 13.84 -4.46
N LEU A 154 2.78 12.87 -3.79
CA LEU A 154 2.94 12.65 -2.35
C LEU A 154 4.39 12.29 -1.98
N GLU A 155 5.06 11.48 -2.78
CA GLU A 155 6.41 11.00 -2.48
C GLU A 155 7.51 11.99 -2.88
N TYR A 156 7.37 12.64 -4.04
CA TYR A 156 8.42 13.50 -4.58
C TYR A 156 8.18 15.00 -4.31
N GLY A 157 6.97 15.40 -3.93
CA GLY A 157 6.57 16.81 -3.78
C GLY A 157 6.56 17.61 -5.09
N PHE A 158 6.99 17.01 -6.19
CA PHE A 158 7.07 17.60 -7.52
C PHE A 158 6.98 16.52 -8.59
N ILE A 159 6.23 16.80 -9.65
CA ILE A 159 6.14 15.96 -10.86
C ILE A 159 6.65 16.78 -12.04
N ALA A 160 7.58 16.21 -12.82
CA ALA A 160 8.10 16.84 -14.02
C ALA A 160 7.00 17.09 -15.06
N ASP A 161 7.11 18.18 -15.83
CA ASP A 161 6.04 18.59 -16.76
C ASP A 161 5.76 17.55 -17.84
N ILE A 162 6.79 16.82 -18.30
CA ILE A 162 6.60 15.73 -19.27
C ILE A 162 5.69 14.62 -18.74
N VAL A 163 5.75 14.34 -17.43
CA VAL A 163 4.90 13.35 -16.77
C VAL A 163 3.49 13.93 -16.58
N LYS A 164 3.37 15.21 -16.19
CA LYS A 164 2.07 15.90 -16.05
C LYS A 164 1.28 16.00 -17.37
N GLN A 165 1.97 16.01 -18.51
CA GLN A 165 1.35 16.08 -19.83
C GLN A 165 0.71 14.76 -20.29
N THR A 166 0.96 13.66 -19.58
CA THR A 166 0.26 12.38 -19.77
C THR A 166 -1.16 12.46 -19.21
N ASN A 167 -2.07 11.65 -19.74
CA ASN A 167 -3.49 11.67 -19.32
C ASN A 167 -4.10 10.27 -19.19
N ALA A 168 -3.30 9.22 -19.40
CA ALA A 168 -3.73 7.84 -19.31
C ALA A 168 -2.58 6.97 -18.78
N VAL A 169 -2.96 5.82 -18.24
CA VAL A 169 -2.05 4.80 -17.74
C VAL A 169 -2.52 3.43 -18.21
N GLU A 170 -1.57 2.53 -18.43
CA GLU A 170 -1.82 1.13 -18.70
C GLU A 170 -0.86 0.27 -17.89
N LEU A 171 -1.30 -0.95 -17.55
CA LEU A 171 -0.41 -1.96 -16.99
C LEU A 171 0.18 -2.78 -18.12
N VAL A 172 1.51 -2.83 -18.18
CA VAL A 172 2.26 -3.59 -19.18
C VAL A 172 3.13 -4.62 -18.48
N GLU A 173 3.13 -5.83 -19.00
CA GLU A 173 4.10 -6.87 -18.65
C GLU A 173 5.17 -6.89 -19.73
N THR A 174 6.44 -6.78 -19.34
CA THR A 174 7.54 -6.78 -20.31
C THR A 174 8.85 -7.28 -19.72
N ASN A 175 9.80 -7.62 -20.60
CA ASN A 175 11.14 -8.03 -20.23
C ASN A 175 11.87 -6.90 -19.49
N LEU A 176 12.49 -7.20 -18.35
CA LEU A 176 13.20 -6.19 -17.53
C LEU A 176 14.27 -5.45 -18.33
N GLY A 177 14.99 -6.14 -19.21
CA GLY A 177 16.06 -5.59 -20.05
C GLY A 177 15.57 -4.62 -21.14
N THR A 178 14.27 -4.51 -21.38
CA THR A 178 13.70 -3.54 -22.34
C THR A 178 13.42 -2.18 -21.72
N ILE A 179 13.42 -2.10 -20.38
CA ILE A 179 13.19 -0.88 -19.63
C ILE A 179 14.50 -0.10 -19.52
N GLN A 180 14.46 1.16 -19.96
CA GLN A 180 15.60 2.06 -19.88
C GLN A 180 15.61 2.71 -18.50
N ALA A 181 16.60 2.38 -17.68
CA ALA A 181 16.77 3.05 -16.40
C ALA A 181 17.04 4.55 -16.61
N SER A 182 16.43 5.41 -15.79
CA SER A 182 16.74 6.85 -15.81
C SER A 182 18.22 7.11 -15.57
N ALA A 183 18.77 8.22 -16.08
CA ALA A 183 20.18 8.57 -15.92
C ALA A 183 20.65 8.59 -14.44
N GLY A 184 19.75 8.92 -13.50
CA GLY A 184 20.04 8.89 -12.07
C GLY A 184 20.19 7.49 -11.47
N ALA A 185 19.70 6.44 -12.14
CA ALA A 185 19.69 5.08 -11.65
C ALA A 185 21.09 4.54 -11.35
N MET A 186 22.08 4.91 -12.17
CA MET A 186 23.47 4.47 -12.01
C MET A 186 24.15 5.06 -10.75
N MET A 187 23.59 6.13 -10.19
CA MET A 187 24.13 6.78 -8.99
C MET A 187 23.47 6.30 -7.69
N LEU A 188 22.43 5.48 -7.78
CA LEU A 188 21.68 4.99 -6.63
C LEU A 188 22.44 3.84 -5.95
N LYS A 189 22.88 4.06 -4.71
CA LYS A 189 23.36 2.96 -3.84
C LYS A 189 22.22 1.98 -3.61
N ARG A 190 22.48 0.67 -3.60
CA ARG A 190 21.46 -0.33 -3.22
C ARG A 190 20.87 0.03 -1.85
N GLN A 191 19.57 0.36 -1.82
CA GLN A 191 18.83 0.59 -0.58
C GLN A 191 18.00 -0.66 -0.30
N HIS A 192 18.26 -1.30 0.84
CA HIS A 192 17.55 -2.51 1.25
C HIS A 192 16.10 -2.23 1.69
N SER A 193 15.75 -0.98 1.99
CA SER A 193 14.42 -0.58 2.46
C SER A 193 13.31 -0.82 1.44
N TYR A 194 13.62 -0.81 0.15
CA TYR A 194 12.64 -1.07 -0.91
C TYR A 194 12.50 -2.56 -1.26
N LEU A 195 13.32 -3.43 -0.65
CA LEU A 195 13.40 -4.85 -1.01
C LEU A 195 12.48 -5.73 -0.21
N TYR A 196 11.93 -5.24 0.90
CA TYR A 196 11.25 -6.11 1.85
C TYR A 196 10.06 -6.87 1.24
N HIS A 197 9.44 -6.36 0.15
CA HIS A 197 8.20 -6.93 -0.43
C HIS A 197 8.12 -6.85 -1.96
N LEU A 198 9.22 -7.13 -2.66
CA LEU A 198 9.12 -7.43 -4.08
C LEU A 198 8.61 -8.86 -4.24
N GLU A 199 7.28 -9.03 -4.21
CA GLU A 199 6.67 -10.25 -4.72
C GLU A 199 6.85 -10.27 -6.24
N HIS A 200 7.08 -11.44 -6.86
CA HIS A 200 7.26 -11.59 -8.31
C HIS A 200 6.15 -10.95 -9.15
N ASP A 201 4.93 -10.83 -8.61
CA ASP A 201 3.77 -10.23 -9.29
C ASP A 201 3.57 -8.73 -8.99
N SER A 202 4.57 -8.08 -8.37
CA SER A 202 4.50 -6.66 -8.01
C SER A 202 4.80 -5.77 -9.21
N ILE A 203 4.17 -4.59 -9.25
CA ILE A 203 4.54 -3.53 -10.19
C ILE A 203 5.91 -2.99 -9.79
N LEU A 204 6.87 -3.13 -10.70
CA LEU A 204 8.27 -2.78 -10.47
C LEU A 204 8.53 -1.28 -10.61
N GLY A 205 7.74 -0.58 -11.41
CA GLY A 205 7.92 0.85 -11.58
C GLY A 205 6.94 1.49 -12.54
N ILE A 206 7.19 2.78 -12.76
CA ILE A 206 6.41 3.61 -13.65
C ILE A 206 7.33 4.02 -14.80
N THR A 207 6.82 3.91 -16.02
CA THR A 207 7.56 4.17 -17.25
C THR A 207 6.86 5.23 -18.09
N LEU A 208 7.64 5.93 -18.92
CA LEU A 208 7.18 6.82 -19.97
C LEU A 208 7.97 6.45 -21.22
N ASP A 209 7.31 5.90 -22.24
CA ASP A 209 7.97 5.42 -23.47
C ASP A 209 9.17 4.49 -23.17
N ARG A 210 8.99 3.55 -22.24
CA ARG A 210 10.01 2.61 -21.70
C ARG A 210 11.12 3.24 -20.85
N LEU A 211 11.18 4.56 -20.72
CA LEU A 211 12.05 5.21 -19.75
C LEU A 211 11.46 5.04 -18.35
N LEU A 212 12.21 4.43 -17.44
CA LEU A 212 11.81 4.24 -16.06
C LEU A 212 11.90 5.56 -15.29
N ILE A 213 10.76 6.09 -14.87
CA ILE A 213 10.67 7.34 -14.11
C ILE A 213 10.63 7.10 -12.59
N ASP A 214 10.08 5.97 -12.16
CA ASP A 214 10.10 5.50 -10.76
C ASP A 214 10.35 3.99 -10.73
N GLY A 215 11.02 3.51 -9.67
CA GLY A 215 11.26 2.08 -9.46
C GLY A 215 12.68 1.61 -9.80
N ASN A 216 13.65 2.50 -9.99
CA ASN A 216 15.03 2.13 -10.36
C ASN A 216 15.65 1.10 -9.38
N HIS A 217 15.42 1.24 -8.07
CA HIS A 217 15.89 0.26 -7.08
C HIS A 217 15.26 -1.13 -7.27
N ARG A 218 13.95 -1.18 -7.53
CA ARG A 218 13.20 -2.42 -7.74
C ARG A 218 13.65 -3.11 -9.02
N LEU A 219 13.75 -2.37 -10.12
CA LEU A 219 14.24 -2.90 -11.40
C LEU A 219 15.68 -3.45 -11.24
N SER A 220 16.58 -2.66 -10.65
CA SER A 220 17.98 -3.08 -10.50
C SER A 220 18.13 -4.32 -9.62
N TYR A 221 17.30 -4.47 -8.60
CA TYR A 221 17.26 -5.67 -7.77
C TYR A 221 16.77 -6.87 -8.58
N MET A 222 15.62 -6.75 -9.23
CA MET A 222 15.02 -7.84 -10.00
C MET A 222 15.92 -8.30 -11.15
N ILE A 223 16.59 -7.38 -11.87
CA ILE A 223 17.59 -7.77 -12.88
C ILE A 223 18.76 -8.53 -12.26
N GLY A 224 19.18 -8.17 -11.04
CA GLY A 224 20.27 -8.84 -10.33
C GLY A 224 19.92 -10.25 -9.86
N GLU A 225 18.67 -10.46 -9.43
CA GLU A 225 18.19 -11.74 -8.92
C GLU A 225 17.69 -12.68 -10.03
N GLU A 226 16.91 -12.16 -10.98
CA GLU A 226 16.16 -12.97 -11.96
C GLU A 226 16.68 -12.84 -13.41
N GLY A 227 17.55 -11.87 -13.67
CA GLY A 227 18.09 -11.60 -15.01
C GLY A 227 17.23 -10.65 -15.87
N PRO A 228 17.82 -10.07 -16.94
CA PRO A 228 17.13 -9.10 -17.80
C PRO A 228 16.01 -9.68 -18.68
N GLU A 229 15.99 -11.00 -18.91
CA GLU A 229 14.98 -11.73 -19.65
C GLU A 229 13.71 -12.03 -18.84
N HIS A 230 13.73 -11.79 -17.53
CA HIS A 230 12.57 -11.95 -16.68
C HIS A 230 11.44 -10.98 -17.07
N GLN A 231 10.19 -11.39 -16.91
CA GLN A 231 9.02 -10.54 -17.13
C GLN A 231 8.66 -9.78 -15.86
N GLY A 232 8.29 -8.51 -15.98
CA GLY A 232 7.84 -7.71 -14.86
C GLY A 232 6.70 -6.77 -15.24
N TRP A 233 5.88 -6.42 -14.25
CA TRP A 233 4.77 -5.48 -14.42
C TRP A 233 5.23 -4.03 -14.23
N PHE A 234 4.80 -3.16 -15.14
CA PHE A 234 5.05 -1.72 -15.08
C PHE A 234 3.76 -0.95 -15.33
N ILE A 235 3.69 0.26 -14.80
CA ILE A 235 2.69 1.26 -15.20
C ILE A 235 3.32 2.08 -16.32
N ASN A 236 2.76 2.02 -17.52
CA ASN A 236 3.17 2.88 -18.63
C ASN A 236 2.27 4.12 -18.68
N LEU A 237 2.88 5.30 -18.60
CA LEU A 237 2.20 6.57 -18.76
C LEU A 237 2.22 6.97 -20.23
N PHE A 238 1.10 7.46 -20.75
CA PHE A 238 1.03 7.93 -22.12
C PHE A 238 0.01 9.06 -22.28
N LYS A 239 0.07 9.73 -23.43
CA LYS A 239 -0.88 10.76 -23.83
C LYS A 239 -1.79 10.20 -24.91
N THR A 240 -3.09 10.20 -24.67
CA THR A 240 -4.08 9.93 -25.72
C THR A 240 -4.18 11.13 -26.65
N LEU A 241 -4.17 10.88 -27.96
CA LEU A 241 -4.48 11.91 -28.94
C LEU A 241 -5.99 12.17 -28.91
N GLU A 242 -6.40 13.42 -28.67
CA GLU A 242 -7.81 13.81 -28.74
C GLU A 242 -8.34 13.53 -30.15
N GLY A 243 -9.23 12.54 -30.29
CA GLY A 243 -9.86 12.16 -31.56
C GLY A 243 -9.66 10.72 -32.00
N GLU A 244 -8.73 9.98 -31.40
CA GLU A 244 -8.63 8.53 -31.59
C GLU A 244 -9.39 7.84 -30.46
N VAL A 245 -10.68 7.60 -30.68
CA VAL A 245 -11.41 6.59 -29.91
C VAL A 245 -10.77 5.26 -30.26
N SER A 246 -9.91 4.72 -29.38
CA SER A 246 -9.30 3.43 -29.64
C SER A 246 -10.40 2.35 -29.62
N ASP A 247 -10.69 1.78 -30.79
CA ASP A 247 -11.61 0.64 -30.99
C ASP A 247 -11.17 -0.66 -30.27
N SER A 248 -10.07 -0.62 -29.51
CA SER A 248 -9.53 -1.74 -28.74
C SER A 248 -10.36 -2.15 -27.51
N ALA A 249 -11.40 -1.40 -27.14
CA ALA A 249 -12.30 -1.78 -26.03
C ALA A 249 -13.42 -2.77 -26.44
N LEU A 250 -13.50 -3.19 -27.71
CA LEU A 250 -14.59 -4.06 -28.23
C LEU A 250 -14.19 -5.53 -28.50
N LEU A 251 -12.97 -5.95 -28.16
CA LEU A 251 -12.48 -7.30 -28.45
C LEU A 251 -12.02 -8.10 -27.21
N LEU A 252 -12.78 -8.02 -26.12
CA LEU A 252 -12.83 -9.13 -25.16
C LEU A 252 -14.25 -9.70 -25.16
N GLY A 253 -14.45 -10.58 -26.15
CA GLY A 253 -15.65 -11.39 -26.28
C GLY A 253 -15.85 -12.29 -25.08
N ALA A 254 -17.11 -12.39 -24.65
CA ALA A 254 -17.65 -13.67 -24.22
C ALA A 254 -17.46 -14.68 -25.37
N PRO A 255 -17.08 -15.92 -25.05
CA PRO A 255 -18.12 -16.95 -25.15
C PRO A 255 -18.08 -18.02 -24.03
N CYS A 256 -19.30 -18.49 -23.71
CA CYS A 256 -19.71 -19.69 -22.96
C CYS A 256 -19.44 -19.74 -21.45
#